data_AF-A0A9W5UZT3-F1
#
_entry.id   AF-A0A9W5UZT3-F1
#
_cell.length_a   1.000
_cell.length_b   1.000
_cell.length_c   1.000
_cell.angle_alpha   90.00
_cell.angle_beta   90.00
_cell.angle_gamma   90.00
#
_symmetry.space_group_name_H-M   'P 1'
#
loop_
_entity.id
_entity.type
_entity.pdbx_description
1 polymer ?
#
loop_
_entity_poly.entity_id
_entity_poly.type
_entity_poly.pdbx_seq_one_letter_code
_entity_poly.pdbx_strand_id
1 'polypeptide(L)' 'MREVSEKQLSKDALERFMYTIGVVCPNGREKGVAITNAETAYLWVKES' A
#
# COMPACT_ATOMS: atom_id res chain seq x y z
N MET A 1 -18.42 3.82 -19.10
CA MET A 1 -17.70 3.61 -17.82
C MET A 1 -16.22 3.59 -18.17
N ARG A 2 -15.36 4.42 -17.56
CA ARG A 2 -13.90 4.28 -17.78
C ARG A 2 -13.47 3.02 -17.06
N GLU A 3 -12.92 2.04 -17.77
CA GLU A 3 -12.26 0.89 -17.15
C GLU A 3 -11.06 1.41 -16.36
N VAL A 4 -11.06 1.16 -15.06
CA VAL A 4 -9.92 1.43 -14.19
C VAL A 4 -9.00 0.22 -14.30
N SER A 5 -7.73 0.45 -14.65
CA SER A 5 -6.77 -0.65 -14.75
C SER A 5 -6.45 -1.22 -13.37
N GLU A 6 -6.15 -2.51 -13.30
CA GLU A 6 -5.72 -3.18 -12.06
C GLU A 6 -4.49 -2.49 -11.45
N LYS A 7 -3.61 -1.96 -12.29
CA LYS A 7 -2.44 -1.16 -11.87
C LYS A 7 -2.86 0.13 -11.16
N GLN A 8 -3.88 0.81 -11.67
CA GLN A 8 -4.42 2.02 -11.04
C GLN A 8 -5.06 1.69 -9.69
N LEU A 9 -5.87 0.62 -9.62
CA LEU A 9 -6.49 0.17 -8.36
C LEU A 9 -5.46 -0.21 -7.29
N SER A 10 -4.40 -0.93 -7.69
CA SER A 10 -3.35 -1.38 -6.77
C SER A 10 -2.54 -0.20 -6.22
N LYS A 11 -2.28 0.80 -7.06
CA LYS A 11 -1.59 2.03 -6.65
C LYS A 11 -2.45 2.83 -5.66
N ASP A 12 -3.72 3.05 -5.98
CA ASP A 12 -4.65 3.79 -5.12
C ASP A 12 -4.83 3.07 -3.76
N ALA A 13 -4.85 1.73 -3.75
CA ALA A 13 -4.92 0.92 -2.54
C ALA A 13 -3.67 1.09 -1.65
N LEU A 14 -2.46 1.05 -2.25
CA LEU A 14 -1.21 1.29 -1.53
C LEU A 14 -1.20 2.68 -0.88
N GLU A 15 -1.58 3.73 -1.61
CA GLU A 15 -1.60 5.10 -1.09
C GLU A 15 -2.53 5.25 0.13
N ARG A 16 -3.73 4.66 0.08
CA ARG A 16 -4.68 4.67 1.20
C ARG A 16 -4.18 3.87 2.40
N PHE A 17 -3.52 2.75 2.14
CA PHE A 17 -2.98 1.91 3.20
C PHE A 17 -1.80 2.58 3.90
N MET A 18 -0.91 3.23 3.15
CA MET A 18 0.19 4.03 3.69
C MET A 18 -0.29 5.20 4.55
N TYR A 19 -1.34 5.91 4.11
CA TYR A 19 -1.99 6.93 4.92
C TYR A 19 -2.51 6.33 6.24
N THR A 20 -3.20 5.20 6.17
CA THR A 20 -3.74 4.51 7.36
C THR A 20 -2.62 4.14 8.34
N ILE A 21 -1.53 3.54 7.86
CA ILE A 21 -0.35 3.24 8.69
C ILE A 21 0.21 4.52 9.34
N GLY A 22 0.27 5.61 8.60
CA GLY A 22 0.70 6.92 9.10
C GLY A 22 -0.14 7.44 10.26
N VAL A 23 -1.45 7.16 10.26
CA VAL A 23 -2.41 7.58 11.29
C VAL A 23 -2.41 6.62 12.50
N VAL A 24 -2.40 5.31 12.26
CA VAL A 24 -2.63 4.30 13.32
C VAL A 24 -1.37 3.83 14.01
N CYS A 25 -0.20 3.99 13.39
CA CYS A 25 1.09 3.58 13.95
C CYS A 25 1.92 4.81 14.38
N PRO A 26 1.85 5.22 15.66
CA PRO A 26 2.58 6.39 16.16
C PRO A 26 4.09 6.16 16.32
N ASN A 27 4.54 4.90 16.43
CA ASN A 27 5.92 4.52 16.77
C ASN A 27 6.65 3.78 15.65
N GLY A 28 7.98 3.84 15.68
CA GLY A 28 8.85 3.56 14.53
C GLY A 28 8.92 2.09 14.07
N ARG A 29 8.96 1.10 14.96
CA ARG A 29 9.21 -0.30 14.56
C ARG A 29 8.01 -0.91 13.85
N GLU A 30 6.84 -0.86 14.47
CA GLU A 30 5.60 -1.43 13.93
C GLU A 30 5.17 -0.70 12.66
N LYS A 31 5.35 0.64 12.63
CA LYS A 31 5.15 1.45 11.43
C LYS A 31 6.07 1.01 10.29
N GLY A 32 7.36 0.82 10.58
CA GLY A 32 8.33 0.35 9.60
C GLY A 32 7.96 -1.01 9.02
N VAL A 33 7.62 -1.98 9.88
CA VAL A 33 7.18 -3.32 9.44
C VAL A 33 5.91 -3.24 8.58
N ALA A 34 4.93 -2.43 8.97
CA ALA A 34 3.70 -2.28 8.21
C ALA A 34 3.93 -1.66 6.83
N ILE A 35 4.81 -0.64 6.74
CA ILE A 35 5.21 -0.02 5.48
C ILE A 35 5.91 -1.04 4.57
N THR A 36 6.92 -1.75 5.08
CA THR A 36 7.66 -2.74 4.29
C THR A 36 6.73 -3.84 3.76
N ASN A 37 5.79 -4.30 4.58
CA ASN A 37 4.81 -5.30 4.14
C ASN A 37 3.88 -4.77 3.04
N ALA A 38 3.42 -3.52 3.15
CA ALA A 38 2.58 -2.89 2.15
C ALA A 38 3.27 -2.73 0.80
N GLU A 39 4.52 -2.24 0.83
CA GLU A 39 5.35 -2.08 -0.37
C GLU A 39 5.66 -3.42 -1.04
N THR A 40 5.99 -4.45 -0.24
CA THR A 40 6.25 -5.81 -0.73
C THR A 40 5.02 -6.40 -1.42
N ALA A 41 3.84 -6.27 -0.81
CA ALA A 41 2.60 -6.75 -1.40
C ALA A 41 2.27 -6.05 -2.73
N TYR A 42 2.50 -4.74 -2.81
CA TYR A 42 2.31 -3.99 -4.05
C TYR A 42 3.28 -4.43 -5.16
N LEU A 43 4.53 -4.74 -4.82
CA LEU A 43 5.50 -5.27 -5.78
C LEU A 43 5.06 -6.62 -6.35
N TRP A 44 4.56 -7.53 -5.51
CA TRP A 44 4.04 -8.82 -5.99
C TRP A 44 2.89 -8.67 -6.99
N VAL A 45 1.97 -7.75 -6.74
CA VAL A 45 0.84 -7.47 -7.65
C VAL A 45 1.31 -6.79 -8.95
N LYS A 46 2.41 -6.02 -8.90
CA LYS A 46 2.97 -5.37 -10.09
C LYS A 46 3.69 -6.35 -11.00
N GLU A 47 4.26 -7.41 -10.43
CA GLU A 47 5.06 -8.43 -11.13
C GLU A 47 4.24 -9.65 -11.60
N SER A 48 3.04 -9.86 -11.05
CA SER A 48 2.05 -10.86 -11.50
C SER A 48 1.33 -10.44 -12.79
#